data_AF-A0A919SYP6-F1
#
_entry.id   AF-A0A919SYP6-F1
#
_cell.length_a   1.000
_cell.length_b   1.000
_cell.length_c   1.000
_cell.angle_alpha   90.00
_cell.angle_beta   90.00
_cell.angle_gamma   90.00
#
_symmetry.space_group_name_H-M   'P 1'
#
loop_
_entity.id
_entity.type
_entity.pdbx_description
1 polymer ?
#
loop_
_entity_poly.entity_id
_entity_poly.type
_entity_poly.pdbx_seq_one_letter_code
_entity_poly.pdbx_strand_id
1 'polypeptide(L)'
;MDDALTLLRREFEGTEGSFLLCLRGEGLVWDRAAFSRLGQAMRSACEQYEDRDDLPRWMAEGFYETSHCVAEWTSHPNFPRPEPVQYYQDCLERLRDLADWFFRGWHAYQEPHTWRDL
;
A
#
# COMPACT_ATOMS: atom_id res chain seq x y z
N MET A 1 16.95 3.98 5.94
CA MET A 1 16.49 4.67 4.71
C MET A 1 16.39 3.64 3.57
N ASP A 2 17.46 2.89 3.30
CA ASP A 2 17.42 1.73 2.39
C ASP A 2 16.49 0.59 2.86
N ASP A 3 16.29 0.45 4.18
CA ASP A 3 15.43 -0.60 4.73
C ASP A 3 13.97 -0.48 4.29
N ALA A 4 13.44 0.76 4.18
CA ALA A 4 12.06 0.99 3.78
C ALA A 4 11.84 0.68 2.30
N LEU A 5 12.78 1.06 1.42
CA LEU A 5 12.70 0.75 -0.01
C LEU A 5 12.95 -0.73 -0.28
N THR A 6 13.82 -1.37 0.50
CA THR A 6 14.05 -2.83 0.45
C THR A 6 12.79 -3.58 0.86
N LEU A 7 12.13 -3.14 1.95
CA LEU A 7 10.85 -3.69 2.37
C LEU A 7 9.78 -3.48 1.29
N LEU A 8 9.66 -2.27 0.76
CA LEU A 8 8.69 -1.94 -0.28
C LEU A 8 8.85 -2.82 -1.52
N ARG A 9 10.10 -3.01 -1.97
CA ARG A 9 10.40 -3.92 -3.08
C ARG A 9 9.95 -5.35 -2.77
N ARG A 10 10.26 -5.86 -1.58
CA ARG A 10 9.85 -7.20 -1.15
C ARG A 10 8.34 -7.36 -1.06
N GLU A 11 7.62 -6.31 -0.67
CA GLU A 11 6.16 -6.28 -0.67
C GLU A 11 5.60 -6.35 -2.09
N PHE A 12 6.08 -5.49 -3.00
CA PHE A 12 5.64 -5.46 -4.40
C PHE A 12 5.99 -6.74 -5.18
N GLU A 13 7.12 -7.36 -4.88
CA GLU A 13 7.53 -8.65 -5.48
C GLU A 13 6.72 -9.83 -4.93
N GLY A 14 5.82 -9.62 -3.95
CA GLY A 14 5.00 -10.69 -3.39
C GLY A 14 5.82 -11.77 -2.68
N THR A 15 6.92 -11.38 -2.02
CA THR A 15 7.80 -12.33 -1.32
C THR A 15 7.14 -12.91 -0.06
N GLU A 16 7.69 -14.00 0.47
CA GLU A 16 7.17 -14.63 1.70
C GLU A 16 7.07 -13.62 2.85
N GLY A 17 5.89 -13.56 3.48
CA GLY A 17 5.56 -12.61 4.55
C GLY A 17 5.07 -11.22 4.08
N SER A 18 4.98 -10.99 2.77
CA SER A 18 4.36 -9.77 2.21
C SER A 18 2.83 -9.79 2.32
N PHE A 19 2.25 -8.60 2.42
CA PHE A 19 0.81 -8.40 2.41
C PHE A 19 0.17 -8.90 1.11
N LEU A 20 0.77 -8.59 -0.04
CA LEU A 20 0.22 -8.96 -1.35
C LEU A 20 0.17 -10.48 -1.54
N LEU A 21 1.16 -11.21 -1.03
CA LEU A 21 1.15 -12.68 -1.07
C LEU A 21 0.05 -13.24 -0.17
N CYS A 22 -0.10 -12.72 1.06
CA CYS A 22 -1.17 -13.15 1.98
C CYS A 22 -2.57 -12.96 1.38
N LEU A 23 -2.80 -11.86 0.66
CA LEU A 23 -4.08 -11.56 0.03
C LEU A 23 -4.43 -12.50 -1.13
N ARG A 24 -3.45 -12.98 -1.89
CA ARG A 24 -3.66 -13.83 -3.09
C ARG A 24 -3.43 -15.32 -2.85
N GLY A 25 -2.84 -15.69 -1.71
CA GLY A 25 -2.53 -17.07 -1.37
C GLY A 25 -3.77 -17.91 -1.01
N GLU A 26 -3.53 -19.18 -0.69
CA GLU A 26 -4.58 -20.18 -0.40
C GLU A 26 -5.45 -19.85 0.84
N GLY A 27 -5.12 -18.82 1.62
CA GLY A 27 -5.88 -18.37 2.79
C GLY A 27 -6.67 -17.07 2.64
N LEU A 28 -6.47 -16.30 1.55
CA LEU A 28 -7.06 -14.96 1.36
C LEU A 28 -7.02 -14.09 2.63
N VAL A 29 -5.82 -13.95 3.20
CA VAL A 29 -5.63 -13.36 4.53
C VAL A 29 -5.37 -11.87 4.41
N TRP A 30 -6.24 -11.07 5.03
CA TRP A 30 -5.95 -9.67 5.30
C TRP A 30 -5.08 -9.56 6.57
N ASP A 31 -3.76 -9.63 6.42
CA ASP A 31 -2.83 -9.40 7.52
C ASP A 31 -2.68 -7.89 7.78
N ARG A 32 -3.29 -7.42 8.88
CA ARG A 32 -3.27 -6.01 9.28
C ARG A 32 -1.86 -5.48 9.56
N ALA A 33 -1.01 -6.31 10.18
CA ALA A 33 0.36 -5.90 10.49
C ALA A 33 1.17 -5.77 9.20
N ALA A 34 0.98 -6.68 8.23
CA ALA A 34 1.61 -6.57 6.92
C ALA A 34 1.09 -5.36 6.14
N PHE A 35 -0.22 -5.08 6.18
CA PHE A 35 -0.80 -3.89 5.57
C PHE A 35 -0.20 -2.60 6.15
N SER A 36 -0.10 -2.48 7.47
CA SER A 36 0.50 -1.32 8.14
C SER A 36 1.96 -1.13 7.72
N ARG A 37 2.75 -2.21 7.65
CA ARG A 37 4.16 -2.15 7.18
C ARG A 37 4.26 -1.68 5.73
N LEU A 38 3.41 -2.21 4.84
CA LEU A 38 3.34 -1.79 3.44
C LEU A 38 2.99 -0.30 3.33
N GLY A 39 1.95 0.15 4.03
CA GLY A 39 1.53 1.56 4.01
C GLY A 39 2.63 2.51 4.51
N GLN A 40 3.36 2.13 5.56
CA GLN A 40 4.51 2.88 6.06
C GLN A 40 5.65 2.94 5.03
N ALA A 41 5.97 1.81 4.39
CA ALA A 41 7.01 1.73 3.36
C ALA A 41 6.66 2.56 2.11
N MET A 42 5.39 2.51 1.67
CA MET A 42 4.87 3.34 0.58
C MET A 42 4.98 4.82 0.92
N ARG A 43 4.55 5.24 2.11
CA ARG A 43 4.68 6.64 2.56
C ARG A 43 6.13 7.11 2.55
N SER A 44 7.05 6.32 3.10
CA SER A 44 8.48 6.67 3.10
C SER A 44 9.08 6.75 1.69
N ALA A 45 8.50 6.06 0.70
CA ALA A 45 8.87 6.25 -0.69
C ALA A 45 8.28 7.55 -1.26
N CYS A 46 7.04 7.91 -0.93
CA CYS A 46 6.48 9.20 -1.34
C CYS A 46 7.32 10.37 -0.82
N GLU A 47 7.67 10.38 0.48
CA GLU A 47 8.53 11.40 1.10
C GLU A 47 9.91 11.51 0.42
N GLN A 48 10.46 10.41 -0.09
CA GLN A 48 11.79 10.40 -0.74
C GLN A 48 11.78 10.83 -2.20
N TYR A 49 10.63 10.72 -2.86
CA TYR A 49 10.48 10.94 -4.30
C TYR A 49 9.58 12.14 -4.62
N GLU A 50 9.05 12.86 -3.62
CA GLU A 50 8.11 13.98 -3.84
C GLU A 50 8.67 15.07 -4.75
N ASP A 51 9.97 15.38 -4.62
CA ASP A 51 10.66 16.40 -5.42
C ASP A 51 11.43 15.83 -6.62
N ARG A 52 11.19 14.56 -7.01
CA ARG A 52 11.91 13.92 -8.11
C ARG A 52 11.08 13.84 -9.37
N ASP A 53 11.72 14.15 -10.50
CA ASP A 53 11.13 14.03 -11.84
C ASP A 53 11.20 12.61 -12.40
N ASP A 54 12.05 11.74 -11.85
CA ASP A 54 12.24 10.37 -12.28
C ASP A 54 11.76 9.35 -11.24
N LEU A 55 10.78 8.53 -11.64
CA LEU A 55 10.26 7.45 -10.83
C LEU A 55 10.84 6.11 -11.31
N PRO A 56 11.49 5.32 -10.43
CA PRO A 56 11.96 3.98 -10.78
C PRO A 56 10.78 3.14 -11.24
N ARG A 57 10.92 2.51 -12.42
CA ARG A 57 9.85 1.72 -13.05
C ARG A 57 9.21 0.71 -12.09
N TRP A 58 10.02 -0.02 -11.34
CA TRP A 58 9.52 -1.04 -10.40
C TRP A 58 8.64 -0.45 -9.28
N MET A 59 8.91 0.79 -8.87
CA MET A 59 8.05 1.49 -7.89
C MET A 59 6.76 1.92 -8.57
N ALA A 60 6.85 2.55 -9.74
CA ALA A 60 5.66 3.00 -10.47
C ALA A 60 4.68 1.84 -10.75
N GLU A 61 5.19 0.71 -11.21
CA GLU A 61 4.39 -0.51 -11.41
C GLU A 61 3.81 -1.01 -10.08
N GLY A 62 4.61 -1.11 -9.02
CA GLY A 62 4.15 -1.60 -7.73
C GLY A 62 3.09 -0.73 -7.05
N PHE A 63 3.23 0.60 -7.09
CA PHE A 63 2.22 1.54 -6.59
C PHE A 63 0.92 1.45 -7.38
N TYR A 64 1.00 1.37 -8.71
CA TYR A 64 -0.18 1.18 -9.57
C TYR A 64 -0.89 -0.14 -9.27
N GLU A 65 -0.16 -1.25 -9.26
CA GLU A 65 -0.73 -2.57 -9.02
C GLU A 65 -1.32 -2.68 -7.62
N THR A 66 -0.63 -2.18 -6.59
CA THR A 66 -1.11 -2.24 -5.22
C THR A 66 -2.41 -1.44 -5.03
N SER A 67 -2.47 -0.22 -5.55
CA SER A 67 -3.66 0.65 -5.40
C SER A 67 -4.86 0.17 -6.21
N HIS A 68 -4.64 -0.45 -7.37
CA HIS A 68 -5.71 -0.95 -8.23
C HIS A 68 -6.14 -2.36 -7.87
N CYS A 69 -5.19 -3.28 -7.80
CA CYS A 69 -5.48 -4.70 -7.80
C CYS A 69 -5.92 -5.21 -6.41
N VAL A 70 -5.47 -4.60 -5.30
CA VAL A 70 -5.94 -4.99 -3.96
C VAL A 70 -7.45 -4.77 -3.82
N ALA A 71 -7.99 -3.68 -4.37
CA ALA A 71 -9.42 -3.44 -4.39
C ALA A 71 -10.16 -4.52 -5.22
N GLU A 72 -9.61 -4.90 -6.37
CA GLU A 72 -10.17 -5.94 -7.23
C GLU A 72 -10.21 -7.31 -6.53
N TRP A 73 -9.07 -7.76 -5.97
CA TRP A 73 -8.97 -9.08 -5.34
C TRP A 73 -9.86 -9.22 -4.12
N THR A 74 -10.11 -8.12 -3.42
CA THR A 74 -10.93 -8.11 -2.20
C THR A 74 -12.39 -7.74 -2.44
N SER A 75 -12.82 -7.55 -3.71
CA SER A 75 -14.19 -7.13 -4.04
C SER A 75 -15.22 -8.27 -4.00
N HIS A 76 -14.80 -9.52 -4.18
CA HIS A 76 -15.73 -10.65 -4.30
C HIS A 76 -16.44 -10.95 -2.96
N PRO A 77 -17.69 -11.45 -2.97
CA PRO A 77 -18.47 -11.66 -1.75
C PRO A 77 -17.82 -12.66 -0.79
N ASN A 78 -17.06 -13.63 -1.31
CA ASN A 78 -16.43 -14.68 -0.51
C ASN A 78 -15.11 -14.27 0.17
N PHE A 79 -14.65 -13.02 0.04
CA PHE A 79 -13.40 -12.59 0.68
C PHE A 79 -13.63 -12.46 2.20
N PRO A 80 -12.79 -13.07 3.06
CA PRO A 80 -12.96 -12.98 4.51
C PRO A 80 -12.82 -11.55 5.03
N ARG A 81 -13.86 -11.05 5.72
CA ARG A 81 -13.88 -9.69 6.29
C ARG A 81 -14.25 -9.74 7.79
N PRO A 82 -13.30 -10.09 8.67
CA PRO A 82 -13.53 -10.09 10.12
C PRO A 82 -13.72 -8.69 10.71
N GLU A 83 -13.18 -7.65 10.07
CA GLU A 83 -13.27 -6.26 10.53
C GLU A 83 -14.50 -5.54 9.93
N PRO A 84 -14.92 -4.38 10.47
CA PRO A 84 -16.00 -3.58 9.88
C PRO A 84 -15.71 -3.16 8.43
N VAL A 85 -16.74 -3.03 7.59
CA VAL A 85 -16.59 -2.63 6.17
C VAL A 85 -15.79 -1.33 6.01
N GLN A 86 -16.00 -0.36 6.91
CA GLN A 86 -15.28 0.92 6.88
C GLN A 86 -13.76 0.74 6.99
N TYR A 87 -13.29 -0.24 7.76
CA TYR A 87 -11.87 -0.53 7.90
C TYR A 87 -11.21 -0.82 6.54
N TYR A 88 -11.82 -1.72 5.75
CA TYR A 88 -11.31 -2.05 4.42
C TYR A 88 -11.41 -0.87 3.46
N GLN A 89 -12.49 -0.08 3.56
CA GLN A 89 -12.64 1.13 2.74
C GLN A 89 -11.54 2.14 3.01
N ASP A 90 -11.24 2.41 4.29
CA ASP A 90 -10.17 3.31 4.73
C ASP A 90 -8.79 2.79 4.27
N CYS A 91 -8.55 1.48 4.36
CA CYS A 91 -7.32 0.87 3.87
C CYS A 91 -7.15 1.01 2.35
N LEU A 92 -8.21 0.73 1.58
CA LEU A 92 -8.17 0.87 0.12
C LEU A 92 -8.02 2.34 -0.31
N GLU A 93 -8.62 3.27 0.43
CA GLU A 93 -8.42 4.71 0.23
C GLU A 93 -6.97 5.12 0.51
N ARG A 94 -6.38 4.64 1.61
CA ARG A 94 -4.97 4.87 1.92
C ARG A 94 -4.03 4.43 0.79
N LEU A 95 -4.27 3.26 0.18
CA LEU A 95 -3.44 2.80 -0.95
C LEU A 95 -3.55 3.72 -2.16
N ARG A 96 -4.76 4.24 -2.45
CA ARG A 96 -4.98 5.18 -3.55
C ARG A 96 -4.33 6.52 -3.28
N ASP A 97 -4.46 7.06 -2.08
CA ASP A 97 -3.88 8.35 -1.71
C ASP A 97 -2.35 8.31 -1.76
N LEU A 98 -1.74 7.20 -1.31
CA LEU A 98 -0.30 7.01 -1.38
C LEU A 98 0.19 6.89 -2.84
N ALA A 99 -0.54 6.18 -3.70
CA ALA A 99 -0.21 6.11 -5.12
C ALA A 99 -0.35 7.48 -5.81
N ASP A 100 -1.44 8.20 -5.54
CA ASP A 100 -1.65 9.55 -6.10
C ASP A 100 -0.53 10.50 -5.67
N TRP A 101 -0.12 10.47 -4.39
CA TRP A 101 1.03 11.23 -3.91
C TRP A 101 2.32 10.83 -4.64
N PHE A 102 2.63 9.54 -4.72
CA PHE A 102 3.86 9.06 -5.39
C PHE A 102 3.97 9.53 -6.84
N PHE A 103 2.85 9.58 -7.58
CA PHE A 103 2.86 10.01 -8.98
C PHE A 103 2.80 11.53 -9.17
N ARG A 104 2.23 12.28 -8.22
CA ARG A 104 2.07 13.74 -8.33
C ARG A 104 3.16 14.54 -7.66
N GLY A 105 3.89 13.93 -6.72
CA GLY A 105 4.86 14.62 -5.88
C GLY A 105 4.23 15.50 -4.78
N TRP A 106 2.92 15.41 -4.53
CA TRP A 106 2.26 16.12 -3.42
C TRP A 106 1.00 15.38 -2.94
N HIS A 107 0.58 15.64 -1.70
CA HIS A 107 -0.66 15.10 -1.13
C HIS A 107 -1.58 16.19 -0.58
N ALA A 108 -2.88 15.89 -0.48
CA ALA A 108 -3.89 16.84 0.01
C ALA A 108 -4.03 16.89 1.55
N TYR A 109 -3.31 16.05 2.29
CA TYR A 109 -3.38 16.04 3.76
C TYR A 109 -2.85 17.36 4.35
N GLN A 110 -3.56 17.86 5.38
CA GLN A 110 -3.17 19.06 6.09
C GLN A 110 -2.10 18.76 7.14
N GLU A 111 -1.02 19.52 7.13
CA GLU A 111 0.06 19.38 8.10
C GLU A 111 -0.21 20.13 9.41
N PRO A 112 0.10 19.53 10.58
CA PRO A 112 0.66 18.19 10.76
C PRO A 112 -0.40 17.09 10.57
N HIS A 113 -0.15 16.13 9.67
CA HIS A 113 -1.06 15.00 9.47
C HIS A 113 -0.67 13.79 10.34
N THR A 114 -1.61 13.31 11.17
CA THR A 114 -1.42 12.07 11.92
C THR A 114 -1.92 10.87 11.12
N TRP A 115 -0.99 10.14 10.53
CA TRP A 115 -1.25 8.85 9.90
C TRP A 115 -1.62 7.80 10.94
N ARG A 116 -2.90 7.41 10.97
CA ARG A 116 -3.36 6.32 11.83
C ARG A 116 -2.87 4.98 11.30
N ASP A 117 -2.49 4.09 12.21
CA ASP A 117 -2.32 2.68 11.94
C ASP A 117 -3.70 2.06 11.69
N LEU A 118 -3.83 1.38 10.55
CA LEU A 118 -5.03 0.66 10.13
C LEU A 118 -4.72 -0.84 10.18
#